data_AF-A0AAV7WVE8-F1
#
_entry.id   AF-A0AAV7WVE8-F1
#
_cell.length_a   1.000
_cell.length_b   1.000
_cell.length_c   1.000
_cell.angle_alpha   90.00
_cell.angle_beta   90.00
_cell.angle_gamma   90.00
#
_symmetry.space_group_name_H-M   'P 1'
#
loop_
_entity.id
_entity.type
_entity.pdbx_description
1 polymer ?
#
loop_
_entity_poly.entity_id
_entity_poly.type
_entity_poly.pdbx_seq_one_letter_code
_entity_poly.pdbx_strand_id
1 'polypeptide(L)'
;MNVQMVCLADQYISHVNAKFPGSVHDAYILRNSSIPYVMGQLQRYHVWLLGDSGYPNLSWLLTPVRNPRTRAEQRYNEAHGRTRRIIERTFGLLKARFRCLHMTGGSLFYSPKKVCQIIVACCMLHNLALRQQAPFLQEDGQDGGVVAAVEPVELVEPVDSEDEEAEEEDIDNRNWVILQYFQ
;
A
#
# COMPACT_ATOMS: atom_id res chain seq x y z
N MET A 1 -11.26 -0.07 14.19
CA MET A 1 -11.57 0.45 12.84
C MET A 1 -10.70 -0.31 11.85
N ASN A 2 -11.22 -0.69 10.70
CA ASN A 2 -10.41 -1.20 9.59
C ASN A 2 -10.14 -0.06 8.60
N VAL A 3 -8.87 0.14 8.24
CA VAL A 3 -8.41 1.23 7.38
C VAL A 3 -7.68 0.64 6.18
N GLN A 4 -8.24 0.84 4.99
CA GLN A 4 -7.54 0.56 3.74
C GLN A 4 -6.74 1.78 3.31
N MET A 5 -5.48 1.58 2.96
CA MET A 5 -4.57 2.65 2.55
C MET A 5 -3.71 2.21 1.38
N VAL A 6 -3.47 3.13 0.45
CA VAL A 6 -2.49 2.99 -0.63
C VAL A 6 -1.42 4.05 -0.43
N CYS A 7 -0.16 3.65 -0.49
CA CYS A 7 0.98 4.56 -0.46
C CYS A 7 1.93 4.29 -1.63
N LEU A 8 2.69 5.31 -1.97
CA LEU A 8 3.78 5.22 -2.95
C LEU A 8 5.10 4.84 -2.26
N ALA A 9 6.16 4.65 -3.03
CA ALA A 9 7.46 4.20 -2.54
C ALA A 9 8.09 5.17 -1.52
N ASP A 10 7.80 6.46 -1.65
CA ASP A 10 8.21 7.56 -0.76
C ASP A 10 7.32 7.71 0.49
N GLN A 11 6.39 6.78 0.72
CA GLN A 11 5.40 6.78 1.81
C GLN A 11 4.34 7.89 1.69
N TYR A 12 4.23 8.54 0.53
CA TYR A 12 3.12 9.44 0.23
C TYR A 12 1.82 8.64 0.14
N ILE A 13 0.80 9.05 0.91
CA ILE A 13 -0.49 8.37 0.95
C ILE A 13 -1.35 8.88 -0.21
N SER A 14 -1.60 8.02 -1.19
CA SER A 14 -2.40 8.36 -2.38
C SER A 14 -3.90 8.09 -2.19
N HIS A 15 -4.26 7.14 -1.32
CA HIS A 15 -5.65 6.83 -1.01
C HIS A 15 -5.81 6.32 0.42
N VAL A 16 -6.89 6.71 1.09
CA VAL A 16 -7.26 6.21 2.42
C VAL A 16 -8.78 6.03 2.53
N ASN A 17 -9.19 4.87 3.05
CA ASN A 17 -10.58 4.56 3.37
C ASN A 17 -10.67 4.03 4.80
N ALA A 18 -11.14 4.89 5.70
CA ALA A 18 -11.27 4.59 7.13
C ALA A 18 -12.74 4.45 7.57
N LYS A 19 -13.65 4.06 6.67
CA LYS A 19 -15.12 4.10 6.92
C LYS A 19 -15.68 2.85 7.60
N PHE A 20 -14.87 1.81 7.80
CA PHE A 20 -15.36 0.48 8.18
C PHE A 20 -14.98 0.05 9.60
N PRO A 21 -15.89 -0.64 10.32
CA PRO A 21 -15.57 -1.31 11.56
C PRO A 21 -14.41 -2.31 11.41
N GLY A 22 -13.77 -2.67 12.53
CA GLY A 22 -12.63 -3.61 12.54
C GLY A 22 -12.98 -5.03 12.09
N SER A 23 -14.25 -5.42 12.12
CA SER A 23 -14.73 -6.76 11.73
C SER A 23 -14.97 -6.93 10.23
N VAL A 24 -14.88 -5.87 9.44
CA VAL A 24 -15.15 -5.92 8.00
C VAL A 24 -13.94 -6.46 7.26
N HIS A 25 -14.14 -7.44 6.37
CA HIS A 25 -13.09 -8.02 5.55
C HIS A 25 -12.51 -7.04 4.53
N ASP A 26 -11.20 -7.11 4.31
CA ASP A 26 -10.46 -6.23 3.43
C ASP A 26 -10.98 -6.25 1.99
N ALA A 27 -11.32 -7.43 1.46
CA ALA A 27 -11.93 -7.59 0.15
C ALA A 27 -13.27 -6.82 0.01
N TYR A 28 -14.07 -6.75 1.08
CA TYR A 28 -15.30 -5.97 1.09
C TYR A 28 -15.01 -4.48 1.06
N ILE A 29 -14.01 -4.02 1.80
CA ILE A 29 -13.60 -2.60 1.81
C ILE A 29 -13.09 -2.19 0.42
N LEU A 30 -12.27 -3.02 -0.23
CA LEU A 30 -11.78 -2.80 -1.59
C LEU A 30 -12.93 -2.63 -2.58
N ARG A 31 -13.89 -3.56 -2.57
CA ARG A 31 -15.05 -3.51 -3.48
C ARG A 31 -15.91 -2.26 -3.28
N ASN A 32 -15.92 -1.70 -2.07
CA ASN A 32 -16.66 -0.49 -1.71
C ASN A 32 -15.78 0.77 -1.68
N SER A 33 -14.64 0.76 -2.35
CA SER A 33 -13.74 1.90 -2.51
C SER A 33 -13.75 2.43 -3.95
N SER A 34 -13.09 3.56 -4.20
CA SER A 34 -12.88 4.06 -5.57
C SER A 34 -11.73 3.35 -6.30
N ILE A 35 -10.96 2.49 -5.62
CA ILE A 35 -9.77 1.85 -6.19
C ILE A 35 -10.11 1.02 -7.43
N PRO A 36 -11.12 0.12 -7.44
CA PRO A 36 -11.42 -0.67 -8.63
C PRO A 36 -11.75 0.17 -9.87
N TYR A 37 -12.47 1.28 -9.69
CA TYR A 37 -12.78 2.22 -10.76
C TYR A 37 -11.51 2.88 -11.30
N VAL A 38 -10.69 3.45 -10.42
CA VAL A 38 -9.44 4.13 -10.80
C VAL A 38 -8.47 3.16 -11.48
N MET A 39 -8.27 1.98 -10.89
CA MET A 39 -7.35 0.97 -11.43
C MET A 39 -7.82 0.38 -12.75
N GLY A 40 -9.14 0.25 -12.96
CA GLY A 40 -9.69 -0.15 -14.26
C GLY A 40 -9.34 0.84 -15.38
N GLN A 41 -9.27 2.15 -15.08
CA GLN A 41 -8.82 3.16 -16.06
C GLN A 41 -7.30 3.15 -16.29
N LEU A 42 -6.54 2.65 -15.30
CA LEU A 42 -5.09 2.57 -15.35
C LEU A 42 -4.56 1.23 -15.90
N GLN A 43 -5.43 0.26 -16.13
CA GLN A 43 -5.04 -1.10 -16.52
C GLN A 43 -4.20 -1.13 -17.81
N ARG A 44 -4.52 -0.25 -18.77
CA ARG A 44 -3.76 -0.07 -20.03
C ARG A 44 -2.32 0.43 -19.85
N TYR A 45 -1.96 0.93 -18.67
CA TYR A 45 -0.60 1.43 -18.37
C TYR A 45 0.23 0.43 -17.55
N HIS A 46 -0.22 -0.82 -17.45
CA HIS A 46 0.47 -1.87 -16.69
C HIS A 46 0.81 -1.43 -15.24
N VAL A 47 -0.15 -0.75 -14.58
CA VAL A 47 0.00 -0.31 -13.19
C VAL A 47 -0.63 -1.35 -12.26
N TRP A 48 0.18 -1.85 -11.33
CA TRP A 48 -0.26 -2.81 -10.32
C TRP A 48 -0.18 -2.26 -8.90
N LEU A 49 -1.19 -2.59 -8.10
CA LEU A 49 -1.12 -2.48 -6.65
C LEU A 49 -0.66 -3.81 -6.04
N LEU A 50 0.03 -3.74 -4.91
CA LEU A 50 0.40 -4.91 -4.11
C LEU A 50 -0.49 -5.01 -2.87
N GLY A 51 -1.32 -6.05 -2.81
CA GLY A 51 -2.23 -6.32 -1.69
C GLY A 51 -1.73 -7.42 -0.76
N ASP A 52 -2.23 -7.46 0.47
CA ASP A 52 -2.09 -8.65 1.32
C ASP A 52 -2.85 -9.88 0.79
N SER A 53 -2.69 -11.00 1.48
CA SER A 53 -3.36 -12.27 1.19
C SER A 53 -4.86 -12.29 1.50
N GLY A 54 -5.37 -11.23 2.16
CA GLY A 54 -6.79 -11.00 2.45
C GLY A 54 -7.55 -10.35 1.29
N TYR A 55 -6.83 -9.76 0.33
CA TYR A 55 -7.40 -9.29 -0.92
C TYR A 55 -7.48 -10.40 -2.00
N PRO A 56 -8.38 -10.28 -2.98
CA PRO A 56 -8.35 -11.11 -4.17
C PRO A 56 -7.16 -10.75 -5.07
N ASN A 57 -6.70 -11.71 -5.86
CA ASN A 57 -5.78 -11.45 -6.97
C ASN A 57 -6.60 -10.95 -8.17
N LEU A 58 -6.28 -9.77 -8.70
CA LEU A 58 -6.99 -9.14 -9.83
C LEU A 58 -5.97 -8.71 -10.88
N SER A 59 -6.43 -8.33 -12.07
CA SER A 59 -5.56 -7.85 -13.18
C SER A 59 -4.65 -6.68 -12.79
N TRP A 60 -5.11 -5.86 -11.85
CA TRP A 60 -4.42 -4.67 -11.33
C TRP A 60 -4.03 -4.78 -9.84
N LEU A 61 -4.30 -5.92 -9.17
CA LEU A 61 -3.97 -6.14 -7.75
C LEU A 61 -3.28 -7.49 -7.55
N LEU A 62 -1.97 -7.43 -7.29
CA LEU A 62 -1.14 -8.59 -7.07
C LEU A 62 -1.05 -8.95 -5.59
N THR A 63 -1.31 -10.22 -5.29
CA THR A 63 -1.29 -10.76 -3.93
C THR A 63 -0.20 -11.83 -3.80
N PRO A 64 0.33 -12.09 -2.59
CA PRO A 64 1.37 -13.10 -2.41
C PRO A 64 0.85 -14.50 -2.80
N VAL A 65 1.74 -15.33 -3.34
CA VAL A 65 1.45 -16.75 -3.61
C VAL A 65 1.36 -17.48 -2.27
N ARG A 66 0.21 -18.12 -1.98
CA ARG A 66 -0.04 -18.75 -0.67
C ARG A 66 0.84 -19.98 -0.39
N ASN A 67 1.19 -20.73 -1.43
CA ASN A 67 2.00 -21.94 -1.30
C ASN A 67 3.05 -22.00 -2.43
N PRO A 68 4.13 -21.22 -2.35
CA PRO A 68 5.14 -21.14 -3.40
C PRO A 68 5.92 -22.46 -3.50
N ARG A 69 5.94 -23.05 -4.70
CA ARG A 69 6.60 -24.33 -5.00
C ARG A 69 7.88 -24.16 -5.81
N THR A 70 7.94 -23.10 -6.61
CA THR A 70 9.08 -22.80 -7.49
C THR A 70 9.98 -21.72 -6.90
N ARG A 71 11.24 -21.68 -7.33
CA ARG A 71 12.17 -20.61 -6.96
C ARG A 71 11.66 -19.24 -7.40
N ALA A 72 10.99 -19.16 -8.55
CA ALA A 72 10.42 -17.92 -9.06
C ALA A 72 9.30 -17.39 -8.15
N GLU A 73 8.36 -18.24 -7.73
CA GLU A 73 7.31 -17.85 -6.76
C GLU A 73 7.89 -17.40 -5.42
N GLN A 74 8.97 -18.05 -4.95
CA GLN A 74 9.66 -17.65 -3.71
C GLN A 74 10.29 -16.26 -3.85
N ARG A 75 11.00 -15.99 -4.95
CA ARG A 75 11.60 -14.67 -5.23
C ARG A 75 10.53 -13.58 -5.40
N TYR A 76 9.42 -13.90 -6.06
CA TYR A 76 8.27 -13.02 -6.15
C TYR A 76 7.71 -12.68 -4.77
N ASN A 77 7.46 -13.67 -3.91
CA ASN A 77 6.94 -13.42 -2.56
C ASN A 77 7.93 -12.61 -1.71
N GLU A 78 9.23 -12.84 -1.87
CA GLU A 78 10.27 -12.07 -1.19
C GLU A 78 10.26 -10.59 -1.63
N ALA A 79 10.20 -10.33 -2.94
CA ALA A 79 10.11 -8.97 -3.48
C ALA A 79 8.79 -8.30 -3.09
N HIS A 80 7.66 -9.01 -3.21
CA HIS A 80 6.33 -8.55 -2.82
C HIS A 80 6.32 -8.14 -1.34
N GLY A 81 6.85 -8.99 -0.47
CA GLY A 81 7.00 -8.71 0.96
C GLY A 81 7.90 -7.50 1.23
N ARG A 82 9.05 -7.38 0.56
CA ARG A 82 9.95 -6.20 0.67
C ARG A 82 9.22 -4.90 0.31
N THR A 83 8.49 -4.88 -0.80
CA THR A 83 7.76 -3.69 -1.24
C THR A 83 6.61 -3.36 -0.29
N ARG A 84 5.88 -4.37 0.21
CA ARG A 84 4.81 -4.15 1.19
C ARG A 84 5.27 -3.63 2.56
N ARG A 85 6.54 -3.81 2.93
CA ARG A 85 7.07 -3.15 4.14
C ARG A 85 6.93 -1.63 4.10
N ILE A 86 6.83 -1.02 2.91
CA ILE A 86 6.62 0.43 2.77
C ILE A 86 5.27 0.86 3.36
N ILE A 87 4.19 0.11 3.09
CA ILE A 87 2.88 0.44 3.67
C ILE A 87 2.85 0.19 5.17
N GLU A 88 3.49 -0.87 5.66
CA GLU A 88 3.63 -1.16 7.09
C GLU A 88 4.41 -0.06 7.82
N ARG A 89 5.54 0.37 7.24
CA ARG A 89 6.33 1.50 7.73
C ARG A 89 5.51 2.79 7.73
N THR A 90 4.71 3.04 6.69
CA THR A 90 3.83 4.23 6.61
C THR A 90 2.83 4.25 7.77
N PHE A 91 2.20 3.11 8.09
CA PHE A 91 1.35 2.99 9.28
C PHE A 91 2.13 3.21 10.58
N GLY A 92 3.35 2.69 10.69
CA GLY A 92 4.23 2.92 11.83
C GLY A 92 4.53 4.41 12.04
N LEU A 93 4.92 5.10 10.98
CA LEU A 93 5.23 6.54 11.01
C LEU A 93 4.01 7.40 11.33
N LEU A 94 2.83 7.05 10.81
CA LEU A 94 1.58 7.71 11.19
C LEU A 94 1.31 7.60 12.69
N LYS A 95 1.49 6.41 13.28
CA LYS A 95 1.28 6.19 14.72
C LYS A 95 2.35 6.88 15.57
N ALA A 96 3.59 6.94 15.11
CA ALA A 96 4.68 7.64 15.78
C ALA A 96 4.44 9.16 15.77
N ARG A 97 4.11 9.72 14.59
CA ARG A 97 3.86 11.16 14.41
C ARG A 97 2.58 11.63 15.11
N PHE A 98 1.51 10.83 15.04
CA PHE A 98 0.22 11.15 15.65
C PHE A 98 -0.09 10.12 16.72
N ARG A 99 0.43 10.36 17.94
CA ARG A 99 0.28 9.43 19.08
C ARG A 99 -1.17 9.08 19.42
N CYS A 100 -2.14 9.92 19.07
CA CYS A 100 -3.57 9.62 19.20
C CYS A 100 -4.03 8.41 18.36
N LEU A 101 -3.25 7.98 17.36
CA LEU A 101 -3.47 6.73 16.60
C LEU A 101 -2.75 5.53 17.22
N HIS A 102 -1.83 5.77 18.15
CA HIS A 102 -1.08 4.72 18.85
C HIS A 102 -1.78 4.39 20.17
N MET A 103 -1.73 3.10 20.58
CA MET A 103 -2.40 2.67 21.83
C MET A 103 -1.87 3.39 23.07
N THR A 104 -0.59 3.78 23.09
CA THR A 104 0.02 4.51 24.21
C THR A 104 -0.39 5.98 24.30
N GLY A 105 -0.87 6.59 23.21
CA GLY A 105 -1.43 7.95 23.24
C GLY A 105 -2.89 8.00 23.68
N GLY A 106 -3.43 6.87 24.14
CA GLY A 106 -4.82 6.69 24.54
C GLY A 106 -5.69 6.13 23.41
N SER A 107 -6.67 5.30 23.77
CA SER A 107 -7.71 4.88 22.83
C SER A 107 -8.54 6.11 22.42
N LEU A 108 -8.86 6.22 21.13
CA LEU A 108 -9.77 7.26 20.65
C LEU A 108 -11.20 7.00 21.14
N PHE A 109 -11.57 7.56 22.29
CA PHE A 109 -12.91 7.49 22.88
C PHE A 109 -13.88 8.48 22.20
N TYR A 110 -13.94 8.45 20.88
CA TYR A 110 -14.86 9.25 20.09
C TYR A 110 -15.85 8.37 19.34
N SER A 111 -16.93 8.97 18.82
CA SER A 111 -17.83 8.25 17.92
C SER A 111 -17.07 7.70 16.70
N PRO A 112 -17.47 6.55 16.13
CA PRO A 112 -16.77 5.95 15.00
C PRO A 112 -16.55 6.94 13.85
N LYS A 113 -17.56 7.75 13.53
CA LYS A 113 -17.48 8.81 12.52
C LYS A 113 -16.36 9.82 12.80
N LYS A 114 -16.20 10.24 14.06
CA LYS A 114 -15.14 11.18 14.46
C LYS A 114 -13.77 10.52 14.40
N VAL A 115 -13.66 9.24 14.77
CA VAL A 115 -12.43 8.45 14.61
C VAL A 115 -12.02 8.37 13.13
N CYS A 116 -12.96 8.09 12.21
CA CYS A 116 -12.69 8.11 10.77
C CYS A 116 -12.08 9.45 10.33
N GLN A 117 -12.68 10.57 10.77
CA GLN A 117 -12.23 11.92 10.43
C GLN A 117 -10.83 12.21 10.97
N ILE A 118 -10.53 11.79 12.20
CA ILE A 118 -9.20 11.93 12.80
C ILE A 118 -8.16 11.16 11.98
N ILE A 119 -8.45 9.91 11.61
CA ILE A 119 -7.54 9.07 10.80
C ILE A 119 -7.24 9.75 9.46
N VAL A 120 -8.28 10.22 8.74
CA VAL A 120 -8.10 10.91 7.46
C VAL A 120 -7.29 12.20 7.63
N ALA A 121 -7.58 13.00 8.65
CA ALA A 121 -6.82 14.22 8.94
C ALA A 121 -5.33 13.91 9.22
N CYS A 122 -5.04 12.86 9.98
CA CYS A 122 -3.65 12.43 10.23
C CYS A 122 -2.94 12.02 8.93
N CYS A 123 -3.61 11.33 8.01
CA CYS A 123 -3.05 10.97 6.71
C CYS A 123 -2.72 12.22 5.87
N MET A 124 -3.61 13.21 5.85
CA MET A 124 -3.38 14.48 5.14
C MET A 124 -2.20 15.26 5.75
N LEU A 125 -2.14 15.34 7.08
CA LEU A 125 -1.06 16.02 7.79
C LEU A 125 0.28 15.30 7.62
N HIS A 126 0.28 13.96 7.54
CA HIS A 126 1.48 13.19 7.22
C HIS A 126 2.05 13.56 5.85
N ASN A 127 1.20 13.61 4.82
CA ASN A 127 1.62 14.01 3.48
C ASN A 127 2.14 15.46 3.45
N LEU A 128 1.49 16.37 4.18
CA LEU A 128 1.98 17.76 4.30
C LEU A 128 3.37 17.80 4.95
N ALA A 129 3.56 17.05 6.04
CA ALA A 129 4.84 16.97 6.72
C ALA A 129 5.94 16.31 5.87
N LEU A 130 5.62 15.33 5.02
CA LEU A 130 6.56 14.79 4.02
C LEU A 130 6.99 15.88 3.03
N ARG A 131 6.04 16.64 2.49
CA ARG A 131 6.34 17.74 1.55
C ARG A 131 7.20 18.85 2.16
N GLN A 132 7.01 19.11 3.46
CA GLN A 132 7.79 20.10 4.20
C GLN A 132 9.10 19.55 4.78
N GLN A 133 9.43 18.27 4.53
CA GLN A 133 10.58 17.58 5.13
C GLN A 133 10.62 17.72 6.66
N ALA A 134 9.44 17.74 7.29
CA ALA A 134 9.34 17.95 8.73
C ALA A 134 9.95 16.74 9.48
N PRO A 135 10.79 16.99 10.50
CA PRO A 135 11.45 15.92 11.23
C PRO A 135 10.43 15.01 11.91
N PHE A 136 10.75 13.73 12.03
CA PHE A 136 10.01 12.83 12.91
C PHE A 136 10.44 13.12 14.34
N LEU A 137 9.47 13.16 15.26
CA LEU A 137 9.76 13.18 16.69
C LEU A 137 10.41 11.83 17.02
N GLN A 138 11.68 11.86 17.41
CA GLN A 138 12.44 10.67 17.77
C GLN A 138 11.78 10.03 19.01
N GLU A 139 11.46 8.74 18.95
CA GLU A 139 11.15 8.00 20.18
C GLU A 139 12.48 7.67 20.87
N ASP A 140 12.66 8.16 22.10
CA ASP A 140 13.71 7.70 22.99
C ASP A 140 13.44 6.23 23.34
N GLY A 141 14.10 5.30 22.62
CA GLY A 141 14.31 3.92 23.09
C GLY A 141 13.82 2.81 22.17
N GLN A 142 14.82 2.13 21.56
CA GLN A 142 14.83 0.77 20.97
C GLN A 142 14.00 0.63 19.68
N ASP A 143 14.56 0.66 18.47
CA ASP A 143 15.76 -0.03 17.98
C ASP A 143 16.38 0.77 16.82
N GLY A 144 17.70 0.74 16.73
CA GLY A 144 18.50 1.67 15.94
C GLY A 144 18.31 1.52 14.43
N GLY A 145 17.88 2.59 13.79
CA GLY A 145 17.99 2.75 12.35
C GLY A 145 17.68 4.18 11.96
N VAL A 146 18.72 4.95 11.61
CA VAL A 146 18.55 6.27 10.98
C VAL A 146 17.70 6.06 9.73
N VAL A 147 16.46 6.53 9.74
CA VAL A 147 15.65 6.58 8.53
C VAL A 147 16.13 7.76 7.71
N ALA A 148 17.19 7.52 6.94
CA ALA A 148 17.63 8.43 5.90
C ALA A 148 16.45 8.78 4.99
N ALA A 149 16.45 10.00 4.47
CA ALA A 149 15.57 10.42 3.40
C ALA A 149 15.62 9.34 2.30
N VAL A 150 14.44 8.89 1.87
CA VAL A 150 14.34 7.96 0.74
C VAL A 150 14.88 8.71 -0.47
N GLU A 151 15.97 8.22 -1.07
CA GLU A 151 16.42 8.78 -2.34
C GLU A 151 15.31 8.62 -3.38
N PRO A 152 15.10 9.63 -4.25
CA PRO A 152 14.08 9.55 -5.28
C PRO A 152 14.33 8.30 -6.13
N VAL A 153 13.32 7.44 -6.23
CA VAL A 153 13.33 6.32 -7.18
C VAL A 153 13.30 6.95 -8.57
N GLU A 154 14.35 6.71 -9.37
CA GLU A 154 14.33 7.07 -10.78
C GLU A 154 13.12 6.40 -11.43
N LEU A 155 12.18 7.23 -11.89
CA LEU A 155 11.08 6.77 -12.72
C LEU A 155 11.69 6.26 -14.02
N VAL A 156 11.68 4.95 -14.23
CA VAL A 156 12.01 4.37 -15.52
C VAL A 156 11.00 4.94 -16.51
N GLU A 157 11.48 5.67 -17.51
CA GLU A 157 10.60 6.20 -18.55
C GLU A 157 9.84 5.06 -19.22
N PRO A 158 8.54 5.24 -19.50
CA PRO A 158 7.78 4.21 -20.19
C PRO A 158 8.46 3.93 -21.53
N VAL A 159 8.85 2.68 -21.74
CA VAL A 159 9.28 2.20 -23.05
C VAL A 159 8.05 2.33 -23.94
N ASP A 160 8.14 3.16 -24.98
CA ASP A 160 7.14 3.22 -26.05
C ASP A 160 7.07 1.84 -26.73
N SER A 161 6.23 0.96 -26.19
CA SER A 161 5.83 -0.27 -26.85
C SER A 161 4.67 0.07 -27.77
N GLU A 162 4.88 -0.14 -29.07
CA GLU A 162 3.85 -0.05 -30.10
C GLU A 162 2.59 -0.79 -29.67
N ASP A 163 1.43 -0.16 -29.86
CA ASP A 163 0.11 -0.65 -29.47
C ASP A 163 -0.21 -1.98 -30.19
N GLU A 164 0.18 -3.10 -29.58
CA GLU A 164 -0.41 -4.41 -29.86
C GLU A 164 -1.67 -4.54 -29.01
N GLU A 165 -2.83 -4.48 -29.65
CA GLU A 165 -4.12 -4.85 -29.05
C GLU A 165 -4.07 -6.32 -28.60
N ALA A 166 -3.59 -6.54 -27.37
CA ALA A 166 -3.55 -7.86 -26.77
C ALA A 166 -4.98 -8.32 -26.46
N GLU A 167 -5.39 -9.40 -27.14
CA GLU A 167 -6.63 -10.12 -26.90
C GLU A 167 -6.78 -10.43 -25.40
N GLU A 168 -7.98 -10.14 -24.88
CA GLU A 168 -8.36 -10.21 -23.47
C GLU A 168 -8.52 -11.68 -23.02
N GLU A 169 -7.45 -12.46 -23.07
CA GLU A 169 -7.37 -13.73 -22.35
C GLU A 169 -7.16 -13.44 -20.86
N ASP A 170 -7.92 -14.15 -20.03
CA ASP A 170 -7.91 -14.12 -18.57
C ASP A 170 -6.59 -14.71 -18.02
N ILE A 171 -5.46 -14.12 -18.45
CA ILE A 171 -4.12 -14.50 -18.06
C ILE A 171 -4.01 -14.19 -16.57
N ASP A 172 -3.64 -15.20 -15.79
CA ASP A 172 -3.24 -15.06 -14.40
C ASP A 172 -2.06 -14.07 -14.35
N ASN A 173 -2.37 -12.78 -14.23
CA ASN A 173 -1.44 -11.65 -14.32
C ASN A 173 -0.28 -11.82 -13.34
N ARG A 174 -0.54 -12.45 -12.19
CA ARG A 174 0.52 -12.77 -11.23
C ARG A 174 1.47 -13.82 -11.78
N ASN A 175 0.97 -14.91 -12.37
CA ASN A 175 1.84 -15.93 -12.95
C ASN A 175 2.65 -15.37 -14.12
N TRP A 176 2.04 -14.53 -14.96
CA TRP A 176 2.76 -13.84 -16.03
C TRP A 176 3.89 -12.97 -15.48
N VAL A 177 3.62 -12.14 -14.45
CA VAL A 177 4.66 -11.35 -13.76
C VAL A 177 5.76 -12.23 -13.16
N ILE A 178 5.40 -13.35 -12.53
CA ILE A 178 6.36 -14.29 -11.94
C ILE A 178 7.28 -14.88 -13.02
N LEU A 179 6.71 -15.36 -14.12
CA LEU A 179 7.47 -15.98 -15.20
C LEU A 179 8.34 -14.99 -15.96
N GLN A 180 7.90 -13.73 -16.08
CA GLN A 180 8.61 -12.70 -16.81
C GLN A 180 9.78 -12.11 -16.02
N TYR A 181 9.60 -11.86 -14.71
CA TYR A 181 10.55 -11.06 -13.92
C TYR A 181 11.32 -11.85 -12.85
N PHE A 182 10.94 -13.10 -12.53
CA PHE A 182 11.47 -13.81 -11.37
C PHE A 182 12.15 -15.17 -11.67
N GLN A 183 12.61 -15.40 -12.90
CA GLN A 183 13.38 -16.61 -13.30
C GLN A 183 14.69 -16.75 -12.51
#